data_AF-A0A352XRZ6-F1
#
_entry.id   AF-A0A352XRZ6-F1
#
_cell.length_a   1.000
_cell.length_b   1.000
_cell.length_c   1.000
_cell.angle_alpha   90.00
_cell.angle_beta   90.00
_cell.angle_gamma   90.00
#
_symmetry.space_group_name_H-M   'P 1'
#
loop_
_entity.id
_entity.type
_entity.pdbx_description
1 polymer ?
#
loop_
_entity_poly.entity_id
_entity_poly.type
_entity_poly.pdbx_seq_one_letter_code
_entity_poly.pdbx_strand_id
1 'polypeptide(L)'
;DEQAFTEIREETGLQREQVRMLKRGAIVEHLDPSLKRHFYIHPFLFEVFAPEALRIDWEANEMRWIAPSELAIYETVPKLLEVYASAINGEEAQAK
;
A
#
# COMPACT_ATOMS: atom_id res chain seq x y z
N ASP A 1 3.14 -11.82 0.94
CA ASP A 1 2.60 -11.62 -0.41
C ASP A 1 1.11 -11.93 -0.52
N GLU A 2 0.65 -13.16 -0.25
CA GLU A 2 -0.78 -13.49 -0.41
C GLU A 2 -1.70 -12.58 0.44
N GLN A 3 -1.30 -12.23 1.66
CA GLN A 3 -2.04 -11.25 2.46
C GLN A 3 -2.19 -9.90 1.74
N ALA A 4 -1.16 -9.40 1.04
CA ALA A 4 -1.24 -8.12 0.34
C ALA A 4 -2.28 -8.14 -0.79
N PHE A 5 -2.46 -9.27 -1.49
CA PHE A 5 -3.53 -9.42 -2.48
C PHE A 5 -4.92 -9.52 -1.83
N THR A 6 -5.01 -10.13 -0.64
CA THR A 6 -6.25 -10.16 0.15
C THR A 6 -6.66 -8.75 0.57
N GLU A 7 -5.75 -7.98 1.16
CA GLU A 7 -6.03 -6.59 1.59
C GLU A 7 -6.40 -5.70 0.39
N ILE A 8 -5.66 -5.76 -0.72
CA ILE A 8 -6.01 -4.99 -1.93
C ILE A 8 -7.43 -5.31 -2.40
N ARG A 9 -7.81 -6.59 -2.42
CA ARG A 9 -9.16 -6.97 -2.84
C ARG A 9 -10.22 -6.45 -1.85
N GLU A 10 -9.96 -6.54 -0.55
CA GLU A 10 -10.90 -6.15 0.50
C GLU A 10 -11.09 -4.64 0.54
N GLU A 11 -10.01 -3.87 0.56
CA GLU A 11 -10.06 -2.41 0.69
C GLU A 11 -10.33 -1.68 -0.61
N THR A 12 -10.04 -2.26 -1.78
CA THR A 12 -10.14 -1.57 -3.09
C THR A 12 -11.06 -2.24 -4.10
N GLY A 13 -11.54 -3.46 -3.81
CA GLY A 13 -12.37 -4.26 -4.71
C GLY A 13 -11.61 -4.85 -5.93
N LEU A 14 -10.34 -4.50 -6.12
CA LEU A 14 -9.54 -4.96 -7.26
C LEU A 14 -9.23 -6.45 -7.14
N GLN A 15 -9.49 -7.19 -8.22
CA GLN A 15 -9.19 -8.62 -8.32
C GLN A 15 -7.72 -8.85 -8.64
N ARG A 16 -7.22 -10.06 -8.40
CA ARG A 16 -5.81 -10.42 -8.57
C ARG A 16 -5.33 -10.19 -10.01
N GLU A 17 -6.20 -10.39 -10.99
CA GLU A 17 -5.92 -10.21 -12.42
C GLU A 17 -5.89 -8.73 -12.83
N GLN A 18 -6.41 -7.84 -11.99
CA GLN A 18 -6.48 -6.39 -12.23
C GLN A 18 -5.29 -5.64 -11.63
N VAL A 19 -4.39 -6.34 -10.93
CA VAL A 19 -3.18 -5.75 -10.34
C VAL A 19 -1.96 -6.64 -10.57
N ARG A 20 -0.78 -6.03 -10.54
CA ARG A 20 0.50 -6.75 -10.57
C ARG A 20 1.43 -6.21 -9.50
N MET A 21 1.91 -7.07 -8.62
CA MET A 21 2.98 -6.69 -7.69
C MET A 21 4.25 -6.43 -8.50
N LEU A 22 4.80 -5.22 -8.38
CA LEU A 22 6.05 -4.82 -9.00
C LEU A 22 7.23 -4.99 -8.06
N LYS A 23 7.10 -4.60 -6.79
CA LYS A 23 8.23 -4.58 -5.85
C LYS A 23 7.86 -4.97 -4.43
N ARG A 24 8.87 -5.45 -3.69
CA ARG A 24 8.84 -5.70 -2.24
C ARG A 24 9.83 -4.79 -1.54
N GLY A 25 9.33 -3.90 -0.70
CA GLY A 25 10.16 -3.03 0.13
C GLY A 25 10.70 -3.74 1.36
N ALA A 26 11.75 -3.16 1.96
CA ALA A 26 12.19 -3.55 3.30
C ALA A 26 11.11 -3.20 4.35
N ILE A 27 11.06 -3.99 5.43
CA ILE A 27 10.11 -3.75 6.53
C ILE A 27 10.33 -2.37 7.12
N VAL A 28 9.23 -1.64 7.33
CA VAL A 28 9.21 -0.36 8.04
C VAL A 28 8.61 -0.58 9.41
N GLU A 29 9.36 -0.20 10.45
CA GLU A 29 8.94 -0.35 11.84
C GLU A 29 8.32 0.94 12.38
N HIS A 30 7.25 0.80 13.16
CA HIS A 30 6.62 1.91 13.88
C HIS A 30 6.22 1.50 15.29
N LEU A 31 6.94 2.01 16.29
CA LEU A 31 6.52 1.91 17.68
C LEU A 31 5.50 3.01 17.98
N ASP A 32 4.29 2.61 18.39
CA ASP A 32 3.26 3.50 18.88
C ASP A 32 3.04 3.25 20.39
N PRO A 33 3.62 4.10 21.26
CA PRO A 33 3.45 3.97 22.70
C PRO A 33 2.00 4.19 23.16
N SER A 34 1.21 4.99 22.43
CA SER A 34 -0.18 5.29 22.80
C SER A 34 -1.07 4.06 22.66
N LEU A 35 -0.83 3.26 21.62
CA LEU A 35 -1.49 1.99 21.37
C LEU A 35 -0.80 0.79 22.05
N LYS A 36 0.34 1.02 22.71
CA LYS A 36 1.21 -0.02 23.28
C LYS A 36 1.51 -1.12 22.26
N ARG A 37 1.81 -0.72 21.03
CA ARG A 37 1.99 -1.65 19.90
C ARG A 37 3.24 -1.31 19.10
N HIS A 38 3.89 -2.35 18.61
CA HIS A 38 4.97 -2.24 17.64
C HIS A 38 4.48 -2.81 16.31
N PHE A 39 4.45 -1.99 15.27
CA PHE A 39 4.01 -2.37 13.94
C PHE A 39 5.22 -2.71 13.07
N TYR A 40 5.12 -3.83 12.35
CA TYR A 40 6.04 -4.24 11.29
C TYR A 40 5.28 -4.17 9.98
N ILE A 41 5.55 -3.13 9.18
CA ILE A 41 4.82 -2.85 7.96
C ILE A 41 5.61 -3.44 6.79
N HIS A 42 4.97 -4.28 5.98
CA HIS A 42 5.56 -4.91 4.80
C HIS A 42 5.14 -4.14 3.54
N PRO A 43 6.02 -3.32 2.93
CA PRO A 43 5.66 -2.49 1.79
C PRO A 43 5.64 -3.29 0.48
N PHE A 44 4.62 -3.08 -0.32
CA PHE A 44 4.49 -3.64 -1.66
C PHE A 44 4.10 -2.55 -2.64
N LEU A 45 4.71 -2.55 -3.82
CA LEU A 45 4.31 -1.68 -4.92
C LEU A 45 3.47 -2.48 -5.91
N PHE A 46 2.28 -2.00 -6.25
CA PHE A 46 1.41 -2.61 -7.25
C PHE A 46 1.19 -1.68 -8.43
N GLU A 47 1.12 -2.27 -9.61
CA GLU A 47 0.53 -1.67 -10.80
C GLU A 47 -0.95 -2.05 -10.86
N VAL A 48 -1.80 -1.09 -11.23
CA VAL A 48 -3.24 -1.29 -11.36
C VAL A 48 -3.62 -1.17 -12.84
N PHE A 49 -4.31 -2.20 -13.36
CA PHE A 49 -4.72 -2.27 -14.76
C PHE A 49 -6.14 -1.77 -15.01
N ALA A 50 -6.99 -1.73 -13.97
CA ALA A 50 -8.39 -1.34 -14.07
C ALA A 50 -8.75 -0.30 -12.99
N PRO A 51 -8.18 0.92 -13.03
CA PRO A 51 -8.40 1.95 -12.01
C PRO A 51 -9.88 2.37 -11.86
N GLU A 52 -10.69 2.21 -12.90
CA GLU A 52 -12.13 2.49 -12.91
C GLU A 52 -12.96 1.51 -12.05
N ALA A 53 -12.43 0.31 -11.82
CA ALA A 53 -13.05 -0.73 -11.00
C ALA A 53 -12.87 -0.51 -9.50
N LEU A 54 -11.99 0.42 -9.10
CA LEU A 54 -11.64 0.66 -7.71
C LEU A 54 -12.86 1.13 -6.91
N ARG A 55 -13.12 0.48 -5.78
CA ARG A 55 -14.16 0.81 -4.81
C ARG A 55 -13.57 0.66 -3.41
N ILE A 56 -13.52 1.75 -2.65
CA ILE A 56 -13.10 1.69 -1.26
C ILE A 56 -14.12 1.00 -0.39
N ASP A 57 -13.66 0.30 0.64
CA ASP A 57 -14.51 -0.27 1.66
C ASP A 57 -14.79 0.74 2.80
N TRP A 58 -15.28 0.23 3.93
CA TRP A 58 -15.67 1.05 5.08
C TRP A 58 -14.47 1.63 5.87
N GLU A 59 -13.24 1.16 5.64
CA GLU A 59 -12.05 1.63 6.36
C GLU A 59 -11.57 3.00 5.86
N ALA A 60 -11.93 3.38 4.63
CA ALA A 60 -11.57 4.65 4.02
C ALA A 60 -12.77 5.55 3.75
N ASN A 61 -12.59 6.86 3.94
CA ASN A 61 -13.64 7.87 3.69
C ASN A 61 -13.58 8.48 2.28
N GLU A 62 -12.38 8.52 1.68
CA GLU A 62 -12.12 9.16 0.38
C GLU A 62 -11.05 8.36 -0.38
N MET A 63 -11.14 8.40 -1.72
CA MET A 63 -10.13 7.86 -2.63
C MET A 63 -9.73 8.90 -3.66
N ARG A 64 -8.42 9.07 -3.87
CA ARG A 64 -7.86 9.91 -4.93
C ARG A 64 -6.61 9.30 -5.52
N TRP A 65 -6.46 9.42 -6.83
CA TRP A 65 -5.16 9.27 -7.48
C TRP A 65 -4.39 10.58 -7.33
N ILE A 66 -3.17 10.51 -6.80
CA ILE A 66 -2.29 11.66 -6.59
C ILE A 66 -0.92 11.39 -7.21
N ALA A 67 -0.16 12.43 -7.53
CA ALA A 67 1.24 12.28 -7.84
C ALA A 67 2.03 11.94 -6.57
N PRO A 68 3.10 11.12 -6.65
CA PRO A 68 3.92 10.79 -5.48
C PRO A 68 4.49 12.01 -4.73
N SER A 69 4.80 13.09 -5.46
CA SER A 69 5.29 14.34 -4.88
C SER A 69 4.27 15.04 -3.97
N GLU A 70 2.98 14.71 -4.11
CA GLU A 70 1.90 15.26 -3.30
C GLU A 70 1.70 14.47 -1.99
N LEU A 71 2.30 13.29 -1.81
CA LEU A 71 2.03 12.45 -0.63
C LEU A 71 2.33 13.19 0.70
N ALA A 72 3.35 14.06 0.70
CA ALA A 72 3.77 14.81 1.89
C ALA A 72 2.82 15.96 2.29
N ILE A 73 1.86 16.34 1.42
CA ILE A 73 0.90 17.42 1.72
C ILE A 73 -0.42 16.90 2.32
N TYR A 74 -0.62 15.59 2.37
CA TYR A 74 -1.80 14.98 2.97
C TYR A 74 -1.53 14.55 4.41
N GLU A 75 -2.55 14.66 5.26
CA GLU A 75 -2.55 13.99 6.54
C GLU A 75 -2.86 12.50 6.32
N THR A 76 -1.92 11.64 6.67
CA THR A 76 -2.00 10.20 6.44
C THR A 76 -1.72 9.45 7.73
N VAL A 77 -1.91 8.13 7.71
CA VAL A 77 -1.39 7.27 8.77
C VAL A 77 0.12 7.47 8.94
N PRO A 78 0.66 7.26 10.16
CA PRO A 78 2.09 7.31 10.39
C PRO A 78 2.86 6.41 9.41
N LYS A 79 4.03 6.86 8.98
CA LYS A 79 4.97 6.11 8.12
C LYS A 79 4.59 5.89 6.67
N LEU A 80 3.49 6.43 6.15
CA LEU A 80 3.10 6.17 4.76
C LEU A 80 4.16 6.61 3.74
N LEU A 81 4.83 7.76 3.97
CA LEU A 81 5.91 8.24 3.10
C LEU A 81 7.13 7.29 3.13
N GLU A 82 7.54 6.82 4.30
CA GLU A 82 8.63 5.85 4.44
C GLU A 82 8.30 4.49 3.84
N VAL A 83 7.05 4.03 3.99
CA VAL A 83 6.54 2.80 3.37
C VAL A 83 6.57 2.92 1.85
N TYR A 84 6.10 4.04 1.29
CA TYR A 84 6.18 4.31 -0.14
C TYR A 84 7.63 4.34 -0.65
N ALA A 85 8.52 5.03 0.06
CA ALA A 85 9.94 5.10 -0.27
C ALA A 85 10.62 3.72 -0.19
N SER A 86 10.24 2.89 0.76
CA SER A 86 10.74 1.51 0.86
C SER A 86 10.26 0.67 -0.33
N ALA A 87 8.98 0.76 -0.69
CA ALA A 87 8.41 -0.01 -1.80
C ALA A 87 9.03 0.36 -3.17
N ILE A 88 9.22 1.66 -3.46
CA ILE A 88 9.78 2.09 -4.76
C ILE A 88 11.25 1.70 -4.96
N ASN A 89 12.01 1.61 -3.85
CA ASN A 89 13.40 1.16 -3.82
C ASN A 89 13.54 -0.35 -3.54
N GLY A 90 12.41 -1.06 -3.47
CA GLY A 90 12.35 -2.48 -3.14
C GLY A 90 12.87 -3.39 -4.24
N GLU A 91 12.97 -4.68 -3.91
CA GLU A 91 13.35 -5.73 -4.84
C GLU A 91 12.23 -5.98 -5.86
N GLU A 92 12.59 -6.18 -7.13
CA GLU A 92 11.65 -6.52 -8.18
C GLU A 92 10.93 -7.84 -7.84
N ALA A 93 9.62 -7.84 -8.04
CA ALA A 93 8.84 -9.05 -7.91
C ALA A 93 9.14 -9.97 -9.08
N GLN A 94 9.57 -11.20 -8.78
CA GLN A 94 9.72 -12.22 -9.80
C GLN A 94 8.37 -12.41 -10.51
N ALA A 95 8.39 -12.26 -11.83
CA ALA A 95 7.26 -12.63 -12.67
C ALA A 95 6.99 -14.13 -12.45
N LYS A 96 5.79 -14.46 -11.97
CA LYS A 96 5.26 -15.82 -12.08
C LYS A 96 4.55 -15.96 -13.42
#